data_AF-A0A7C1KWU5-F1
#
_entry.id   AF-A0A7C1KWU5-F1
#
_cell.length_a   1.000
_cell.length_b   1.000
_cell.length_c   1.000
_cell.angle_alpha   90.00
_cell.angle_beta   90.00
_cell.angle_gamma   90.00
#
_symmetry.space_group_name_H-M   'P 1'
#
loop_
_entity.id
_entity.type
_entity.pdbx_description
1 polymer ?
#
loop_
_entity_poly.entity_id
_entity_poly.type
_entity_poly.pdbx_seq_one_letter_code
_entity_poly.pdbx_strand_id
1 'polypeptide(L)'
;MASVDVVSRINVRAGIGFVSAAYAERMKKLNQRKIRWICREVKKGEFSICKIARIQKVTPRHVRRVYEKYRGVKRPCLLPCGRRPKPFSEEEIGVVLTLREEHPICAVYLEKILDDMGYHIPHNRIHKILCAH
;
A
#
# COMPACT_ATOMS: atom_id res chain seq x y z
N MET A 1 37.27 15.04 34.55
CA MET A 1 38.05 15.53 33.40
C MET A 1 37.50 14.90 32.14
N ALA A 2 37.22 15.71 31.13
CA ALA A 2 36.54 15.35 29.88
C ALA A 2 37.49 14.67 28.88
N SER A 3 36.91 13.81 28.03
CA SER A 3 37.39 13.47 26.68
C SER A 3 36.23 12.70 26.01
N VAL A 4 35.17 13.38 25.54
CA VAL A 4 35.00 13.90 24.17
C VAL A 4 35.79 13.10 23.13
N ASP A 5 35.12 12.20 22.42
CA ASP A 5 35.42 11.96 21.00
C ASP A 5 34.21 11.39 20.22
N VAL A 6 33.62 12.30 19.44
CA VAL A 6 33.17 12.13 18.05
C VAL A 6 32.29 10.93 17.70
N VAL A 7 31.00 10.99 18.07
CA VAL A 7 29.96 10.30 17.26
C VAL A 7 29.65 11.21 16.08
N SER A 8 30.26 10.89 14.93
CA SER A 8 29.98 11.48 13.61
C SER A 8 28.47 11.64 13.38
N ARG A 9 27.97 12.89 13.56
CA ARG A 9 26.59 13.27 13.26
C ARG A 9 26.57 13.83 11.84
N ILE A 10 26.56 12.95 10.85
CA ILE A 10 26.24 13.35 9.47
C ILE A 10 24.75 13.75 9.48
N ASN A 11 24.51 15.06 9.54
CA ASN A 11 23.18 15.66 9.48
C ASN A 11 22.78 15.85 8.02
N VAL A 12 21.76 15.11 7.57
CA VAL A 12 21.19 15.26 6.23
C VAL A 12 20.02 16.24 6.28
N ARG A 13 20.10 17.32 5.50
CA ARG A 13 18.99 18.28 5.31
C ARG A 13 17.98 17.72 4.31
N ALA A 14 16.83 17.28 4.81
CA ALA A 14 15.62 17.20 4.00
C ALA A 14 14.66 18.30 4.49
N GLY A 15 14.10 19.07 3.57
CA GLY A 15 13.28 20.24 3.87
C GLY A 15 12.22 19.96 4.93
N ILE A 16 12.18 20.83 5.94
CA ILE A 16 11.24 20.85 7.07
C ILE A 16 11.55 19.79 8.17
N GLY A 17 12.63 20.05 8.93
CA GLY A 17 12.87 19.47 10.27
C GLY A 17 14.14 18.62 10.40
N PHE A 18 14.93 18.87 11.45
CA PHE A 18 16.09 18.05 11.80
C PHE A 18 15.63 16.67 12.28
N VAL A 19 15.95 15.62 11.52
CA VAL A 19 15.69 14.24 11.97
C VAL A 19 17.01 13.48 12.06
N SER A 20 17.32 12.94 13.23
CA SER A 20 18.50 12.08 13.46
C SER A 20 18.50 10.87 12.50
N ALA A 21 19.66 10.46 11.99
CA ALA A 21 19.81 9.26 11.16
C ALA A 21 19.25 7.99 11.86
N ALA A 22 19.38 7.90 13.19
CA ALA A 22 18.77 6.83 14.00
C ALA A 22 17.22 6.87 14.00
N TYR A 23 16.62 8.03 13.70
CA TYR A 23 15.17 8.19 13.56
C TYR A 23 14.68 7.65 12.21
N ALA A 24 15.44 7.85 11.13
CA ALA A 24 15.16 7.28 9.82
C ALA A 24 15.22 5.73 9.87
N GLU A 25 16.19 5.19 10.62
CA GLU A 25 16.29 3.75 10.88
C GLU A 25 15.14 3.20 11.76
N ARG A 26 14.61 4.03 12.69
CA ARG A 26 13.43 3.69 13.52
C ARG A 26 12.11 3.76 12.77
N MET A 27 11.99 4.54 11.70
CA MET A 27 10.81 4.57 10.84
C MET A 27 10.76 3.37 9.89
N LYS A 28 10.94 2.15 10.41
CA LYS A 28 10.54 0.93 9.70
C LYS A 28 9.04 0.96 9.46
N LYS A 29 8.64 0.81 8.19
CA LYS A 29 7.26 0.66 7.70
C LYS A 29 6.42 -0.14 8.70
N LEU A 30 5.25 0.40 9.06
CA LEU A 30 4.39 -0.25 10.05
C LEU A 30 3.96 -1.61 9.52
N ASN A 31 4.36 -2.69 10.21
CA ASN A 31 4.00 -4.04 9.82
C ASN A 31 2.65 -4.43 10.45
N GLN A 32 1.98 -5.40 9.85
CA GLN A 32 0.70 -5.97 10.27
C GLN A 32 0.69 -6.42 11.74
N ARG A 33 1.81 -6.98 12.22
CA ARG A 33 2.00 -7.34 13.64
C ARG A 33 1.95 -6.11 14.55
N LYS A 34 2.59 -5.01 14.17
CA LYS A 34 2.62 -3.77 14.96
C LYS A 34 1.24 -3.12 15.06
N ILE A 35 0.49 -3.09 13.96
CA ILE A 35 -0.90 -2.56 13.94
C ILE A 35 -1.78 -3.33 14.92
N ARG A 36 -1.79 -4.66 14.82
CA ARG A 36 -2.58 -5.52 15.71
C ARG A 36 -2.22 -5.31 17.18
N TRP A 37 -0.93 -5.20 17.48
CA TRP A 37 -0.48 -4.95 18.84
C TRP A 37 -0.91 -3.57 19.34
N ILE A 38 -0.71 -2.50 18.55
CA ILE A 38 -1.12 -1.13 18.92
C ILE A 38 -2.62 -1.07 19.18
N CYS A 39 -3.46 -1.59 18.28
CA CYS A 39 -4.91 -1.57 18.45
C CYS A 39 -5.36 -2.34 19.70
N ARG A 40 -4.69 -3.46 20.02
CA ARG A 40 -4.98 -4.26 21.22
C ARG A 40 -4.64 -3.49 22.51
N GLU A 41 -3.44 -2.92 22.59
CA GLU A 41 -2.97 -2.25 23.80
C GLU A 41 -3.72 -0.94 24.06
N VAL A 42 -4.05 -0.19 23.01
CA VAL A 42 -4.92 1.00 23.15
C VAL A 42 -6.32 0.60 23.63
N LYS A 43 -6.86 -0.53 23.16
CA LYS A 43 -8.20 -1.02 23.59
C LYS A 43 -8.20 -1.49 25.05
N LYS A 44 -7.10 -2.08 25.54
CA LYS A 44 -6.95 -2.49 26.94
C LYS A 44 -6.88 -1.28 27.89
N GLY A 45 -6.25 -0.19 27.47
CA GLY A 45 -6.13 1.04 28.27
C GLY A 45 -5.04 1.00 29.36
N GLU A 46 -4.28 -0.09 29.48
CA GLU A 46 -3.22 -0.26 30.50
C GLU A 46 -2.00 0.67 30.27
N PHE A 47 -1.76 1.09 29.03
CA PHE A 47 -0.62 1.92 28.67
C PHE A 47 -1.06 3.24 28.06
N SER A 48 -0.39 4.33 28.48
CA SER A 48 -0.54 5.62 27.82
C SER A 48 -0.05 5.55 26.36
N ILE A 49 -0.65 6.37 25.51
CA ILE A 49 -0.30 6.47 24.07
C ILE A 49 1.21 6.73 23.88
N CYS A 50 1.82 7.55 24.76
CA CYS A 50 3.25 7.84 24.74
C CYS A 50 4.09 6.60 25.06
N LYS A 51 3.66 5.75 25.99
CA LYS A 51 4.34 4.49 26.34
C LYS A 51 4.26 3.48 25.20
N ILE A 52 3.08 3.32 24.59
CA ILE A 52 2.85 2.48 23.40
C ILE A 52 3.77 2.94 22.25
N ALA A 53 3.83 4.25 22.01
CA ALA A 53 4.68 4.86 20.99
C ALA A 53 6.17 4.56 21.24
N ARG A 54 6.62 4.66 22.49
CA ARG A 54 8.01 4.38 22.89
C ARG A 54 8.39 2.90 22.68
N ILE A 55 7.50 1.97 23.07
CA ILE A 55 7.70 0.52 22.90
C ILE A 55 7.79 0.17 21.40
N GLN A 56 6.87 0.71 20.59
CA GLN A 56 6.81 0.39 19.16
C GLN A 56 7.77 1.22 18.28
N LYS A 57 8.48 2.17 18.89
CA LYS A 57 9.40 3.12 18.24
C LYS A 57 8.71 3.92 17.13
N VAL A 58 7.48 4.36 17.37
CA VAL A 58 6.66 5.19 16.47
C VAL A 58 6.29 6.51 17.14
N THR A 59 5.81 7.50 16.39
CA THR A 59 5.35 8.75 17.00
C THR A 59 3.98 8.58 17.66
N PRO A 60 3.68 9.30 18.77
CA PRO A 60 2.35 9.28 19.40
C PRO A 60 1.21 9.65 18.45
N ARG A 61 1.45 10.59 17.51
CA ARG A 61 0.49 10.94 16.45
C ARG A 61 0.17 9.76 15.54
N HIS A 62 1.18 8.96 15.19
CA HIS A 62 0.99 7.78 14.36
C HIS A 62 0.17 6.70 15.07
N VAL A 63 0.37 6.51 16.38
CA VAL A 63 -0.44 5.60 17.21
C VAL A 63 -1.91 5.99 17.17
N ARG A 64 -2.23 7.27 17.40
CA ARG A 64 -3.62 7.80 17.33
C ARG A 64 -4.24 7.55 15.97
N ARG A 65 -3.54 7.94 14.89
CA ARG A 65 -3.99 7.74 13.51
C ARG A 65 -4.27 6.27 13.18
N VAL A 66 -3.41 5.35 13.63
CA VAL A 66 -3.59 3.91 13.44
C VAL A 66 -4.81 3.42 14.20
N TYR A 67 -4.96 3.82 15.46
CA TYR A 67 -6.09 3.42 16.27
C TYR A 67 -7.42 3.93 15.70
N GLU A 68 -7.51 5.20 15.32
CA GLU A 68 -8.69 5.80 14.68
C GLU A 68 -9.07 5.07 13.39
N LYS A 69 -8.09 4.82 12.52
CA LYS A 69 -8.31 4.12 11.24
C LYS A 69 -8.87 2.71 11.41
N TYR A 70 -8.49 2.02 12.47
CA TYR A 70 -8.87 0.61 12.70
C TYR A 70 -9.85 0.43 13.87
N ARG A 71 -10.48 1.52 14.33
CA ARG A 71 -11.45 1.47 15.43
C ARG A 71 -12.65 0.61 15.00
N GLY A 72 -13.02 -0.36 15.82
CA GLY A 72 -14.13 -1.29 15.51
C GLY A 72 -13.79 -2.40 14.52
N VAL A 73 -12.61 -2.39 13.89
CA VAL A 73 -12.21 -3.43 12.93
C VAL A 73 -11.68 -4.66 13.70
N LYS A 74 -12.37 -5.80 13.59
CA LYS A 74 -11.98 -7.06 14.27
C LYS A 74 -10.58 -7.54 13.88
N ARG A 75 -10.22 -7.43 12.60
CA ARG A 75 -8.92 -7.83 12.04
C ARG A 75 -8.32 -6.65 11.27
N PRO A 76 -7.58 -5.75 11.93
CA PRO A 76 -7.00 -4.62 11.23
C PRO A 76 -5.99 -5.15 10.22
N CYS A 77 -6.07 -4.78 8.94
CA CYS A 77 -5.15 -5.23 7.89
C CYS A 77 -4.64 -4.05 7.07
N LEU A 78 -3.38 -4.12 6.62
CA LEU A 78 -2.87 -3.19 5.62
C LEU A 78 -3.60 -3.40 4.29
N LEU A 79 -4.03 -2.31 3.68
CA LEU A 79 -4.54 -2.35 2.32
C LEU A 79 -3.37 -2.57 1.34
N PRO A 80 -3.62 -3.25 0.20
CA PRO A 80 -2.62 -3.36 -0.84
C PRO A 80 -2.16 -1.96 -1.26
N CYS A 81 -0.85 -1.83 -1.44
CA CYS A 81 -0.24 -0.61 -1.92
C CYS A 81 -0.40 -0.54 -3.45
N GLY A 82 -0.65 0.65 -3.99
CA GLY A 82 -0.73 0.87 -5.44
C GLY A 82 -2.03 1.52 -5.88
N ARG A 83 -2.08 1.86 -7.17
CA ARG A 83 -3.27 2.40 -7.83
C ARG A 83 -4.32 1.30 -7.91
N ARG A 84 -5.58 1.63 -7.56
CA ARG A 84 -6.69 0.69 -7.75
C ARG A 84 -6.84 0.39 -9.25
N PRO A 85 -6.97 -0.89 -9.65
CA PRO A 85 -7.21 -1.22 -11.04
C PRO A 85 -8.53 -0.59 -11.50
N LYS A 86 -8.57 -0.10 -12.74
CA LYS A 86 -9.81 0.38 -13.35
C LYS A 86 -10.72 -0.82 -13.59
N PRO A 87 -11.99 -0.80 -13.17
CA PRO A 87 -12.93 -1.87 -13.48
C PRO A 87 -13.07 -2.04 -15.00
N PHE A 88 -13.50 -3.23 -15.41
CA PHE A 88 -13.87 -3.50 -16.79
C PHE A 88 -15.32 -3.07 -16.99
N SER A 89 -15.62 -2.41 -18.12
CA SER A 89 -17.00 -2.18 -18.54
C SER A 89 -17.62 -3.51 -18.98
N GLU A 90 -18.92 -3.71 -18.76
CA GLU A 90 -19.64 -4.88 -19.28
C GLU A 90 -19.57 -4.95 -20.81
N GLU A 91 -19.59 -3.79 -21.48
CA GLU A 91 -19.40 -3.67 -22.93
C GLU A 91 -18.02 -4.18 -23.35
N GLU A 92 -16.93 -3.77 -22.67
CA GLU A 92 -15.57 -4.22 -22.97
C GLU A 92 -15.43 -5.74 -22.82
N ILE A 93 -16.08 -6.31 -21.79
CA ILE A 93 -16.07 -7.76 -21.55
C ILE A 93 -16.81 -8.47 -22.68
N GLY A 94 -18.01 -7.99 -23.04
CA GLY A 94 -18.83 -8.56 -24.09
C GLY A 94 -18.09 -8.63 -25.43
N VAL A 95 -17.54 -7.51 -25.90
CA VAL A 95 -16.83 -7.46 -27.19
C VAL A 95 -15.59 -8.37 -27.19
N VAL A 96 -14.85 -8.43 -26.08
CA VAL A 96 -13.65 -9.29 -26.00
C VAL A 96 -14.02 -10.78 -26.01
N LEU A 97 -15.11 -11.17 -25.33
CA LEU A 97 -15.53 -12.56 -25.27
C LEU A 97 -16.11 -13.04 -26.62
N THR A 98 -16.96 -12.24 -27.27
CA THR A 98 -17.50 -12.57 -28.58
C THR A 98 -16.39 -12.72 -29.62
N LEU A 99 -15.42 -11.79 -29.62
CA LEU A 99 -14.29 -11.85 -30.54
C LEU A 99 -13.39 -13.06 -30.29
N ARG A 100 -13.28 -13.51 -29.03
CA ARG A 100 -12.52 -14.71 -28.67
C ARG A 100 -13.21 -16.00 -29.13
N GLU A 101 -14.55 -16.03 -29.14
CA GLU A 101 -15.34 -17.15 -29.67
C GLU A 101 -15.19 -17.25 -31.19
N GLU A 102 -15.25 -16.12 -31.90
CA GLU A 102 -15.04 -16.04 -33.35
C GLU A 102 -13.59 -16.38 -33.75
N HIS A 103 -12.62 -15.93 -32.96
CA HIS A 103 -11.20 -16.09 -33.22
C HIS A 103 -10.45 -16.54 -31.95
N PRO A 104 -10.13 -17.86 -31.80
CA PRO A 104 -9.42 -18.38 -30.64
C PRO A 104 -7.91 -18.09 -30.70
N ILE A 105 -7.54 -16.82 -30.74
CA ILE A 105 -6.16 -16.33 -30.90
C ILE A 105 -5.67 -15.58 -29.65
N CYS A 106 -4.39 -15.18 -29.66
CA CYS A 106 -3.79 -14.51 -28.51
C CYS A 106 -4.21 -13.02 -28.41
N ALA A 107 -4.11 -12.47 -27.20
CA ALA A 107 -4.61 -11.12 -26.90
C ALA A 107 -3.95 -10.00 -27.71
N VAL A 108 -2.71 -10.20 -28.17
CA VAL A 108 -2.01 -9.23 -29.04
C VAL A 108 -2.68 -9.14 -30.42
N TYR A 109 -3.19 -10.25 -30.94
CA TYR A 109 -3.96 -10.21 -32.19
C TYR A 109 -5.37 -9.69 -31.96
N LEU A 110 -6.02 -10.05 -30.85
CA LEU A 110 -7.32 -9.48 -30.50
C LEU A 110 -7.26 -7.96 -30.34
N GLU A 111 -6.20 -7.42 -29.75
CA GLU A 111 -5.95 -5.97 -29.67
C GLU A 111 -5.95 -5.32 -31.06
N LYS A 112 -5.26 -5.92 -32.05
CA LYS A 112 -5.24 -5.39 -33.42
C LYS A 112 -6.63 -5.41 -34.07
N ILE A 113 -7.37 -6.50 -33.92
CA ILE A 113 -8.71 -6.61 -34.49
C ILE A 113 -9.66 -5.62 -33.81
N LEU A 114 -9.55 -5.44 -32.49
CA LEU A 114 -10.34 -4.46 -31.75
C LEU A 114 -9.98 -3.02 -32.15
N ASP A 115 -8.70 -2.71 -32.35
CA ASP A 115 -8.23 -1.42 -32.83
C ASP A 115 -8.79 -1.12 -34.24
N ASP A 116 -8.80 -2.11 -35.14
CA ASP A 116 -9.39 -1.99 -36.48
C ASP A 116 -10.92 -1.74 -36.43
N MET A 117 -11.60 -2.28 -35.41
CA MET A 117 -13.04 -2.05 -35.15
C MET A 117 -13.32 -0.75 -34.38
N GLY A 118 -12.29 0.02 -34.01
CA GLY A 118 -12.42 1.29 -33.28
C GLY A 118 -12.49 1.17 -31.75
N TYR A 119 -12.30 -0.04 -31.18
CA TYR A 119 -12.24 -0.28 -29.75
C TYR A 119 -10.80 -0.38 -29.26
N HIS A 120 -10.25 0.71 -28.73
CA HIS A 120 -8.88 0.70 -28.22
C HIS A 120 -8.77 0.06 -26.83
N ILE A 121 -8.58 -1.27 -26.79
CA ILE A 121 -8.40 -2.04 -25.56
C ILE A 121 -7.01 -2.70 -25.56
N PRO A 122 -6.08 -2.29 -24.67
CA PRO A 122 -4.73 -2.85 -24.65
C PRO A 122 -4.72 -4.34 -24.29
N HIS A 123 -3.82 -5.13 -24.87
CA HIS A 123 -3.71 -6.58 -24.63
C HIS A 123 -3.63 -6.96 -23.14
N ASN A 124 -3.00 -6.14 -22.29
CA ASN A 124 -2.93 -6.38 -20.85
C ASN A 124 -4.31 -6.35 -20.17
N ARG A 125 -5.25 -5.56 -20.69
CA ARG A 125 -6.65 -5.56 -20.23
C ARG A 125 -7.36 -6.81 -20.77
N ILE A 126 -7.19 -7.12 -22.04
CA ILE A 126 -7.76 -8.31 -22.69
C ILE A 126 -7.35 -9.58 -21.94
N HIS A 127 -6.05 -9.75 -21.65
CA HIS A 127 -5.54 -10.87 -20.85
C HIS A 127 -6.21 -11.00 -19.49
N LYS A 128 -6.45 -9.89 -18.79
CA LYS A 128 -7.12 -9.93 -17.48
C LYS A 128 -8.58 -10.33 -17.59
N ILE A 129 -9.28 -9.88 -18.63
CA ILE A 129 -10.66 -10.27 -18.91
C ILE A 129 -10.70 -11.78 -19.19
N LEU A 130 -9.84 -12.26 -20.09
CA LEU A 130 -9.77 -13.68 -20.47
C LEU A 130 -9.27 -14.63 -19.35
N CYS A 131 -8.62 -14.12 -18.31
CA CYS A 131 -8.25 -14.92 -17.14
C CYS A 131 -9.33 -14.92 -16.06
N ALA A 132 -10.26 -13.95 -16.09
CA ALA A 132 -11.31 -13.81 -15.11
C ALA A 132 -12.61 -14.54 -15.51
N HIS A 133 -12.77 -14.83 -16.79
CA HIS A 133 -13.88 -15.53 -17.43
C HIS A 133 -13.37 -16.80 -18.10
#